data_AF-A0A1U8PT43-F1
#
_entry.id   AF-A0A1U8PT43-F1
#
_cell.length_a   1.000
_cell.length_b   1.000
_cell.length_c   1.000
_cell.angle_alpha   90.00
_cell.angle_beta   90.00
_cell.angle_gamma   90.00
#
_symmetry.space_group_name_H-M   'P 1'
#
loop_
_entity.id
_entity.type
_entity.pdbx_description
1 polymer ?
#
loop_
_entity_poly.entity_id
_entity_poly.type
_entity_poly.pdbx_seq_one_letter_code
_entity_poly.pdbx_strand_id
1 'polypeptide(L)'
;MALFEHLIEMKHYAANIVFTCGAYVLAVGINVTHQVVLTNSDGETLASSNEKFAQYLLKMLEVYFNYHHDAYSTKVVYLHDPTAMLAAINPSLITYVEGAIRVQTNGITRGLTLLYNKQKSDVVLVLDWR
;
A
#
# COMPACT_ATOMS: atom_id res chain seq x y z
N MET A 1 -9.02 0.70 -13.60
CA MET A 1 -7.60 0.61 -13.20
C MET A 1 -7.35 -0.82 -12.75
N ALA A 2 -6.22 -1.42 -13.14
CA ALA A 2 -5.84 -2.77 -12.77
C ALA A 2 -4.55 -2.71 -11.96
N LEU A 3 -4.52 -3.31 -10.78
CA LEU A 3 -3.37 -3.30 -9.87
C LEU A 3 -2.99 -4.72 -9.50
N PHE A 4 -1.69 -4.97 -9.49
CA PHE A 4 -1.11 -6.25 -9.12
C PHE A 4 -0.30 -6.07 -7.84
N GLU A 5 -0.71 -6.73 -6.76
CA GLU A 5 -0.07 -6.55 -5.45
C GLU A 5 0.31 -7.90 -4.87
N HIS A 6 1.50 -7.97 -4.28
CA HIS A 6 2.07 -9.24 -3.82
C HIS A 6 1.19 -9.94 -2.76
N LEU A 7 0.56 -9.16 -1.86
CA LEU A 7 -0.38 -9.69 -0.87
C LEU A 7 -1.64 -10.31 -1.51
N ILE A 8 -2.17 -9.66 -2.54
CA ILE A 8 -3.39 -10.12 -3.23
C ILE A 8 -3.07 -11.30 -4.14
N GLU A 9 -1.90 -11.34 -4.76
CA GLU A 9 -1.42 -12.49 -5.53
C GLU A 9 -1.38 -13.76 -4.69
N MET A 10 -0.82 -13.69 -3.47
CA MET A 10 -0.70 -14.86 -2.60
C MET A 10 -2.04 -15.29 -1.98
N LYS A 11 -2.98 -14.35 -1.78
CA LYS A 11 -4.23 -14.57 -1.03
C LYS A 11 -5.47 -14.12 -1.79
N HIS A 12 -5.49 -14.33 -3.10
CA HIS A 12 -6.52 -13.80 -4.01
C HIS A 12 -7.96 -14.20 -3.64
N TYR A 13 -8.19 -15.42 -3.13
CA TYR A 13 -9.53 -15.83 -2.66
C TYR A 13 -10.00 -15.00 -1.47
N ALA A 14 -9.13 -14.80 -0.46
CA ALA A 14 -9.46 -14.01 0.72
C ALA A 14 -9.69 -12.54 0.35
N ALA A 15 -8.84 -11.98 -0.52
CA ALA A 15 -9.00 -10.62 -1.01
C ALA A 15 -10.33 -10.44 -1.75
N ASN A 16 -10.72 -11.37 -2.63
CA ASN A 16 -12.01 -11.31 -3.31
C ASN A 16 -13.19 -11.36 -2.32
N ILE A 17 -13.11 -12.18 -1.27
CA ILE A 17 -14.13 -12.23 -0.23
C ILE A 17 -14.25 -10.87 0.46
N VAL A 18 -13.14 -10.27 0.89
CA VAL A 18 -13.15 -8.95 1.56
C VAL A 18 -13.73 -7.87 0.66
N PHE A 19 -13.32 -7.79 -0.60
CA PHE A 19 -13.86 -6.78 -1.53
C PHE A 19 -15.32 -7.01 -1.95
N THR A 20 -15.91 -8.16 -1.60
CA THR A 20 -17.29 -8.50 -1.93
C THR A 20 -18.18 -8.73 -0.71
N CYS A 21 -17.67 -8.51 0.52
CA CYS A 21 -18.40 -8.83 1.75
C CYS A 21 -19.47 -7.79 2.14
N GLY A 22 -19.52 -6.64 1.47
CA GLY A 22 -20.48 -5.56 1.77
C GLY A 22 -20.06 -4.63 2.91
N ALA A 23 -18.85 -4.79 3.46
CA ALA A 23 -18.28 -3.83 4.40
C ALA A 23 -17.76 -2.59 3.65
N TYR A 24 -17.63 -1.47 4.38
CA TYR A 24 -16.88 -0.33 3.88
C TYR A 24 -15.39 -0.65 3.84
N VAL A 25 -14.79 -0.65 2.65
CA VAL A 25 -13.38 -1.02 2.44
C VAL A 25 -12.64 0.11 1.72
N LEU A 26 -11.61 0.65 2.36
CA LEU A 26 -10.63 1.56 1.77
C LEU A 26 -9.43 0.76 1.25
N ALA A 27 -9.34 0.60 -0.07
CA ALA A 27 -8.24 -0.10 -0.72
C ALA A 27 -7.09 0.88 -1.02
N VAL A 28 -5.96 0.72 -0.33
CA VAL A 28 -4.75 1.54 -0.50
C VAL A 28 -3.71 0.71 -1.25
N GLY A 29 -3.57 0.97 -2.55
CA GLY A 29 -2.77 0.12 -3.41
C GLY A 29 -1.36 0.61 -3.74
N ILE A 30 -0.60 -0.20 -4.47
CA ILE A 30 0.77 0.13 -4.90
C ILE A 30 0.86 1.36 -5.80
N ASN A 31 -0.22 1.72 -6.51
CA ASN A 31 -0.30 2.98 -7.26
C ASN A 31 -0.12 4.23 -6.37
N VAL A 32 -0.41 4.10 -5.08
CA VAL A 32 -0.31 5.18 -4.10
C VAL A 32 0.90 4.97 -3.20
N THR A 33 1.07 3.75 -2.67
CA THR A 33 2.13 3.50 -1.69
C THR A 33 3.54 3.60 -2.26
N HIS A 34 3.72 3.47 -3.58
CA HIS A 34 5.01 3.74 -4.23
C HIS A 34 5.35 5.23 -4.31
N GLN A 35 4.39 6.12 -4.06
CA GLN A 35 4.62 7.57 -4.01
C GLN A 35 5.11 8.02 -2.62
N VAL A 36 4.84 7.24 -1.58
CA VAL A 36 5.22 7.53 -0.20
C VAL A 36 6.54 6.84 0.10
N VAL A 37 7.62 7.61 0.01
CA VAL A 37 8.99 7.11 0.11
C VAL A 37 9.64 7.55 1.40
N LEU A 38 10.43 6.65 1.99
CA LEU A 38 11.42 6.96 2.99
C LEU A 38 12.80 6.99 2.32
N THR A 39 13.46 8.13 2.40
CA THR A 39 14.80 8.34 1.84
C THR A 39 15.88 8.12 2.89
N ASN A 40 17.14 8.03 2.45
CA ASN A 40 18.27 8.04 3.37
C ASN A 40 18.32 9.29 4.26
N SER A 41 17.92 10.46 3.74
CA SER A 41 17.91 11.70 4.52
C SER A 41 16.86 11.67 5.63
N ASP A 42 15.71 11.03 5.39
CA ASP A 42 14.71 10.78 6.44
C ASP A 42 15.26 9.82 7.50
N GLY A 43 16.00 8.80 7.07
CA GLY A 43 16.73 7.88 7.95
C GLY A 43 17.76 8.59 8.83
N GLU A 44 18.57 9.49 8.26
CA GLU A 44 19.52 10.32 9.00
C GLU A 44 18.82 11.24 10.02
N THR A 45 17.67 11.81 9.62
CA THR A 45 16.83 12.62 10.51
C THR A 45 16.32 11.79 11.68
N LEU A 46 15.80 10.59 11.42
CA LEU A 46 15.41 9.64 12.46
C LEU A 46 16.59 9.25 13.37
N ALA A 47 17.78 9.07 12.81
CA ALA A 47 18.99 8.71 13.57
C ALA A 47 19.48 9.84 14.49
N SER A 48 19.23 11.10 14.11
CA SER A 48 19.53 12.26 14.95
C SER A 48 18.60 12.37 16.18
N SER A 49 17.47 11.66 16.17
CA SER A 49 16.53 11.63 17.29
C SER A 49 17.01 10.69 18.40
N ASN A 50 16.96 11.16 19.65
CA ASN A 50 17.25 10.35 20.84
C ASN A 50 16.04 9.51 21.32
N GLU A 51 14.95 9.48 20.54
CA GLU A 51 13.74 8.76 20.88
C GLU A 51 13.91 7.24 20.75
N LYS A 52 13.44 6.51 21.76
CA LYS A 52 13.58 5.04 21.81
C LYS A 52 12.95 4.33 20.60
N PHE A 53 11.83 4.85 20.11
CA PHE A 53 11.15 4.29 18.94
C PHE A 53 11.91 4.55 17.64
N ALA A 54 12.53 5.72 17.49
CA ALA A 54 13.33 6.03 16.30
C ALA A 54 14.53 5.07 16.20
N GLN A 55 15.23 4.85 17.31
CA GLN A 55 16.37 3.92 17.37
C GLN A 55 15.97 2.47 17.09
N TYR A 56 14.78 2.05 17.51
CA TYR A 56 14.26 0.72 17.18
C TYR A 56 13.85 0.60 15.70
N LEU A 57 13.19 1.63 15.17
CA LEU A 57 12.76 1.67 13.77
C LEU A 57 13.94 1.60 12.81
N LEU A 58 15.03 2.33 13.09
CA LEU A 58 16.24 2.34 12.25
C LEU A 58 16.85 0.94 12.08
N LYS A 59 16.87 0.14 13.14
CA LYS A 59 17.38 -1.24 13.08
C LYS A 59 16.55 -2.13 12.15
N MET A 60 15.23 -1.93 12.11
CA MET A 60 14.36 -2.66 11.19
C MET A 60 14.50 -2.14 9.76
N LEU A 61 14.60 -0.82 9.60
CA LEU A 61 14.73 -0.17 8.30
C LEU A 61 16.03 -0.53 7.60
N GLU A 62 17.14 -0.74 8.31
CA GLU A 62 18.42 -1.15 7.71
C GLU A 62 18.27 -2.41 6.85
N VAL A 63 17.57 -3.43 7.37
CA VAL A 63 17.26 -4.66 6.62
C VAL A 63 16.43 -4.35 5.37
N TYR A 64 15.46 -3.45 5.50
CA TYR A 64 14.51 -3.14 4.44
C TYR A 64 15.12 -2.27 3.34
N PHE A 65 16.01 -1.33 3.68
CA PHE A 65 16.82 -0.55 2.74
C PHE A 65 17.76 -1.45 1.94
N ASN A 66 18.45 -2.39 2.59
CA ASN A 66 19.33 -3.34 1.90
C ASN A 66 18.53 -4.20 0.91
N TYR A 67 17.36 -4.72 1.31
CA TYR A 67 16.48 -5.43 0.39
C TYR A 67 16.05 -4.59 -0.82
N HIS A 68 15.64 -3.34 -0.62
CA HIS A 68 15.22 -2.47 -1.73
C HIS A 68 16.37 -2.10 -2.67
N HIS A 69 17.58 -1.98 -2.13
CA HIS A 69 18.78 -1.79 -2.92
C HIS A 69 19.06 -3.01 -3.80
N ASP A 70 19.04 -4.20 -3.22
CA ASP A 70 19.35 -5.44 -3.94
C ASP A 70 18.27 -5.81 -4.97
N ALA A 71 16.99 -5.67 -4.59
CA ALA A 71 15.86 -6.09 -5.43
C ALA A 71 15.50 -5.08 -6.53
N TYR A 72 15.61 -3.77 -6.24
CA TYR A 72 15.12 -2.72 -7.13
C TYR A 72 16.18 -1.72 -7.55
N SER A 73 17.43 -1.85 -7.09
CA SER A 73 18.52 -0.89 -7.35
C SER A 73 18.16 0.55 -6.95
N THR A 74 17.30 0.70 -5.92
CA THR A 74 16.90 2.02 -5.41
C THR A 74 17.55 2.32 -4.06
N LYS A 75 17.56 3.59 -3.67
CA LYS A 75 17.99 4.05 -2.34
C LYS A 75 16.82 4.56 -1.50
N VAL A 76 15.60 4.13 -1.85
CA VAL A 76 14.37 4.54 -1.17
C VAL A 76 13.60 3.30 -0.74
N VAL A 77 12.82 3.45 0.32
CA VAL A 77 11.91 2.43 0.81
C VAL A 77 10.48 2.91 0.60
N TYR A 78 9.63 2.06 0.04
CA TYR A 78 8.20 2.36 -0.08
C TYR A 78 7.47 2.02 1.23
N LEU A 79 6.74 2.97 1.77
CA LEU A 79 6.06 2.82 3.07
C LEU A 79 4.64 2.29 2.90
N HIS A 80 4.48 1.03 2.48
CA HIS A 80 3.16 0.43 2.23
C HIS A 80 2.19 0.52 3.42
N ASP A 81 2.52 -0.16 4.52
CA ASP A 81 1.63 -0.24 5.69
C ASP A 81 1.43 1.12 6.39
N PRO A 82 2.48 1.95 6.59
CA PRO A 82 2.29 3.29 7.16
C PRO A 82 1.38 4.18 6.30
N THR A 83 1.45 4.08 4.98
CA THR A 83 0.55 4.83 4.06
C THR A 83 -0.90 4.43 4.27
N ALA A 84 -1.18 3.12 4.39
CA ALA A 84 -2.53 2.63 4.65
C ALA A 84 -3.06 3.10 6.01
N MET A 85 -2.21 3.10 7.04
CA MET A 85 -2.56 3.63 8.36
C MET A 85 -2.85 5.13 8.33
N LEU A 86 -2.00 5.92 7.67
CA LEU A 86 -2.18 7.37 7.55
C LEU A 86 -3.44 7.73 6.74
N ALA A 87 -3.78 6.97 5.70
CA ALA A 87 -5.02 7.14 4.95
C ALA A 87 -6.27 6.95 5.85
N ALA A 88 -6.20 6.05 6.83
CA ALA A 88 -7.29 5.84 7.79
C ALA A 88 -7.34 6.95 8.87
N ILE A 89 -6.19 7.44 9.33
CA ILE A 89 -6.08 8.48 10.36
C ILE A 89 -6.48 9.86 9.80
N ASN A 90 -5.99 10.20 8.61
CA ASN A 90 -6.23 11.48 7.97
C ASN A 90 -6.62 11.30 6.50
N PRO A 91 -7.91 11.08 6.21
CA PRO A 91 -8.40 10.89 4.85
C PRO A 91 -8.19 12.10 3.92
N SER A 92 -7.85 13.29 4.44
CA SER A 92 -7.57 14.47 3.60
C SER A 92 -6.27 14.38 2.80
N LEU A 93 -5.37 13.46 3.18
CA LEU A 93 -4.11 13.17 2.49
C LEU A 93 -4.29 12.36 1.21
N ILE A 94 -5.50 11.85 0.95
CA ILE A 94 -5.76 10.96 -0.17
C ILE A 94 -6.88 11.47 -1.07
N THR A 95 -6.84 11.01 -2.33
CA THR A 95 -8.02 11.05 -3.21
C THR A 95 -8.42 9.64 -3.58
N TYR A 96 -9.73 9.39 -3.69
CA TYR A 96 -10.24 8.04 -3.96
C TYR A 96 -11.40 8.08 -4.95
N VAL A 97 -11.67 6.91 -5.53
CA VAL A 97 -12.83 6.65 -6.38
C VAL A 97 -13.64 5.50 -5.79
N GLU A 98 -14.96 5.66 -5.79
CA GLU A 98 -15.89 4.61 -5.39
C GLU A 98 -16.13 3.64 -6.55
N GLY A 99 -16.20 2.36 -6.26
CA GLY A 99 -16.59 1.36 -7.24
C GLY A 99 -16.48 -0.06 -6.75
N ALA A 100 -17.08 -0.98 -7.50
CA ALA A 100 -16.95 -2.40 -7.22
C ALA A 100 -15.51 -2.87 -7.54
N ILE A 101 -14.87 -3.51 -6.56
CA ILE A 101 -13.57 -4.17 -6.76
C ILE A 101 -13.78 -5.68 -6.92
N ARG A 102 -13.03 -6.29 -7.84
CA ARG A 102 -12.94 -7.75 -8.01
C ARG A 102 -11.49 -8.19 -8.11
N VAL A 103 -11.21 -9.38 -7.61
CA VAL A 103 -9.88 -9.99 -7.69
C VAL A 103 -9.96 -11.23 -8.56
N GLN A 104 -9.09 -11.29 -9.56
CA GLN A 104 -8.94 -12.47 -10.40
C GLN A 104 -8.36 -13.62 -9.57
N THR A 105 -9.09 -14.73 -9.47
CA THR A 105 -8.69 -15.87 -8.61
C THR A 105 -8.04 -17.02 -9.38
N ASN A 106 -8.01 -16.98 -10.71
CA ASN A 106 -7.55 -18.06 -11.57
C ASN A 106 -6.78 -17.55 -12.81
N GLY A 107 -6.01 -18.43 -13.44
CA GLY A 107 -5.28 -18.13 -14.68
C GLY A 107 -4.02 -17.28 -14.48
N ILE A 108 -3.43 -16.82 -15.59
CA ILE A 108 -2.16 -16.08 -15.58
C ILE A 108 -2.25 -14.70 -14.94
N THR A 109 -3.46 -14.16 -14.80
CA THR A 109 -3.74 -12.86 -14.16
C THR A 109 -4.23 -13.02 -12.72
N ARG A 110 -4.07 -14.20 -12.11
CA ARG A 110 -4.42 -14.44 -10.71
C ARG A 110 -3.75 -13.40 -9.80
N GLY A 111 -4.52 -12.80 -8.90
CA GLY A 111 -4.09 -11.70 -8.04
C GLY A 111 -4.39 -10.30 -8.59
N LEU A 112 -4.81 -10.19 -9.86
CA LEU A 112 -5.15 -8.90 -10.45
C LEU A 112 -6.39 -8.31 -9.80
N THR A 113 -6.29 -7.08 -9.32
CA THR A 113 -7.38 -6.32 -8.71
C THR A 113 -7.93 -5.32 -9.72
N LEU A 114 -9.23 -5.40 -9.99
CA LEU A 114 -9.93 -4.60 -11.00
C LEU A 114 -11.00 -3.74 -10.33
N LEU A 115 -10.95 -2.44 -10.58
CA LEU A 115 -11.99 -1.50 -10.19
C LEU A 115 -12.97 -1.25 -11.35
N TYR A 116 -14.26 -1.40 -11.06
CA TYR A 116 -15.36 -0.95 -11.89
C TYR A 116 -16.09 0.23 -11.22
N ASN A 117 -15.82 1.45 -11.69
CA ASN A 117 -16.28 2.70 -11.09
C ASN A 117 -17.63 3.22 -11.63
N LYS A 118 -18.35 2.42 -12.42
CA LYS A 118 -19.71 2.76 -12.89
C LYS A 118 -20.82 2.13 -12.05
N GLN A 119 -20.44 1.46 -10.96
CA GLN A 119 -21.35 0.82 -10.02
C GLN A 119 -21.05 1.37 -8.63
N LYS A 120 -22.09 1.84 -7.92
CA LYS A 120 -21.98 2.21 -6.51
C LYS A 120 -21.62 0.99 -5.66
N SER A 121 -20.75 1.19 -4.69
CA SER A 121 -20.24 0.13 -3.81
C SER A 121 -19.67 0.77 -2.55
N ASP A 122 -19.76 0.08 -1.40
CA ASP A 122 -19.07 0.51 -0.17
C ASP A 122 -17.53 0.31 -0.24
N VAL A 123 -16.98 0.14 -1.43
CA VAL A 123 -15.55 -0.06 -1.64
C VAL A 123 -15.01 1.15 -2.38
N VAL A 124 -13.93 1.71 -1.85
CA VAL A 124 -13.23 2.85 -2.43
C VAL A 124 -11.78 2.49 -2.69
N LEU A 125 -11.26 2.87 -3.86
CA LEU A 125 -9.87 2.69 -4.24
C LEU A 125 -9.15 4.03 -4.18
N VAL A 126 -8.06 4.08 -3.42
CA VAL A 126 -7.21 5.28 -3.37
C VAL A 126 -6.48 5.43 -4.70
N LEU A 127 -6.62 6.62 -5.28
CA LEU A 127 -6.02 6.97 -6.56
C LEU A 127 -4.66 7.63 -6.38
N ASP A 128 -4.54 8.51 -5.39
CA ASP A 128 -3.39 9.39 -5.27
C ASP A 128 -3.09 9.84 -3.83
N TRP A 129 -1.84 10.23 -3.61
CA TRP A 129 -1.32 10.78 -2.35
C TRP A 129 -1.05 12.28 -2.49
N ARG A 130 -1.50 13.09 -1.53
CA ARG A 130 -1.34 14.56 -1.52
C ARG A 130 -0.21 15.05 -0.61
#